data_AF-A0AAX3X2F5-F1
#
_entry.id   AF-A0AAX3X2F5-F1
#
_cell.length_a   1.000
_cell.length_b   1.000
_cell.length_c   1.000
_cell.angle_alpha   90.00
_cell.angle_beta   90.00
_cell.angle_gamma   90.00
#
_symmetry.space_group_name_H-M   'P 1'
#
loop_
_entity.id
_entity.type
_entity.pdbx_description
1 polymer ?
#
loop_
_entity_poly.entity_id
_entity_poly.type
_entity_poly.pdbx_seq_one_letter_code
_entity_poly.pdbx_strand_id
1 'polypeptide(L)'
;MIKKWLMLSFLLIYLTGCQPFIGGQSVIDWVDFIQWNDHNYTGVLNSELADASFIDKEIGEVRFKVADNVTNSSYQLKDGDAAFHEKGTKLYSIKGEDNIIAVKDKAAINGYRIYFAIDNSEYKWHFEDVSLDQVKKIEIYKSAPPTGNQQIATISDKAKMENLLEILSNSKDAPAFQPNTSAGDPISYQIILYTDEPTAYKYGVHYDGNTYFWHPSETAILSGDIQHFISEK
;
A
#
# COMPACT_ATOMS: atom_id res chain seq x y z
N MET A 1 13.26 -63.83 -37.23
CA MET A 1 13.96 -62.68 -36.60
C MET A 1 13.06 -61.43 -36.40
N ILE A 2 11.72 -61.55 -36.36
CA ILE A 2 10.81 -60.38 -36.20
C ILE A 2 10.26 -60.25 -34.76
N LYS A 3 10.32 -61.31 -33.94
CA LYS A 3 9.73 -61.34 -32.60
C LYS A 3 10.54 -60.61 -31.51
N LYS A 4 11.86 -60.41 -31.70
CA LYS A 4 12.73 -59.71 -30.73
C LYS A 4 12.76 -58.18 -30.93
N TRP A 5 12.42 -57.67 -32.11
CA TRP A 5 12.36 -56.23 -32.38
C TRP A 5 11.02 -55.58 -32.01
N LEU A 6 9.93 -56.35 -32.01
CA LEU A 6 8.63 -55.90 -31.50
C LEU A 6 8.64 -55.71 -29.97
N MET A 7 9.44 -56.47 -29.23
CA MET A 7 9.58 -56.30 -27.78
C MET A 7 10.40 -55.07 -27.38
N LEU A 8 11.31 -54.62 -28.25
CA LEU A 8 12.12 -53.42 -28.01
C LEU A 8 11.35 -52.12 -28.30
N SER A 9 10.38 -52.17 -29.22
CA SER A 9 9.50 -51.02 -29.52
C SER A 9 8.44 -50.79 -28.45
N PHE A 10 8.03 -51.83 -27.71
CA PHE A 10 7.07 -51.69 -26.60
C PHE A 10 7.71 -51.11 -25.33
N LEU A 11 9.04 -51.21 -25.17
CA LEU A 11 9.75 -50.68 -24.00
C LEU A 11 10.04 -49.17 -24.11
N LEU A 12 10.07 -48.62 -25.33
CA LEU A 12 10.32 -47.20 -25.58
C LEU A 12 9.10 -46.30 -25.35
N ILE A 13 7.88 -46.86 -25.31
CA ILE A 13 6.63 -46.10 -25.09
C ILE A 13 6.38 -45.87 -23.58
N TYR A 14 7.07 -46.58 -22.69
CA TYR A 14 7.00 -46.36 -21.23
C TYR A 14 7.95 -45.26 -20.71
N LEU A 15 8.72 -44.61 -21.59
CA LEU A 15 9.58 -43.47 -21.25
C LEU A 15 8.97 -42.10 -21.58
N THR A 16 7.71 -42.03 -22.01
CA THR A 16 6.97 -40.76 -22.01
C THR A 16 6.69 -40.39 -20.56
N GLY A 17 7.58 -39.56 -20.01
CA GLY A 17 7.56 -39.13 -18.62
C GLY A 17 6.19 -38.62 -18.20
N CYS A 18 5.82 -38.97 -16.97
CA CYS A 18 5.00 -38.07 -16.19
C CYS A 18 5.74 -36.73 -16.14
N GLN A 19 5.34 -35.77 -16.97
CA GLN A 19 5.46 -34.38 -16.54
C GLN A 19 4.75 -34.34 -15.19
N PRO A 20 5.41 -33.96 -14.09
CA PRO A 20 4.63 -33.50 -12.96
C PRO A 20 3.84 -32.33 -13.55
N PHE A 21 2.51 -32.47 -13.58
CA PHE A 21 1.63 -31.32 -13.52
C PHE A 21 2.00 -30.62 -12.20
N ILE A 22 3.10 -29.87 -12.24
CA ILE A 22 3.31 -28.72 -11.38
C ILE A 22 2.34 -27.71 -12.00
N GLY A 23 1.05 -27.96 -11.80
CA GLY A 23 0.12 -26.89 -11.52
C GLY A 23 0.60 -26.32 -10.21
N GLY A 24 1.72 -25.57 -10.26
CA GLY A 24 1.97 -24.55 -9.27
C GLY A 24 0.69 -23.76 -9.32
N GLN A 25 -0.07 -23.80 -8.23
CA GLN A 25 -1.06 -22.78 -8.01
C GLN A 25 -0.27 -21.50 -8.17
N SER A 26 -0.44 -20.83 -9.31
CA SER A 26 0.00 -19.46 -9.47
C SER A 26 -0.70 -18.78 -8.32
N VAL A 27 0.04 -18.50 -7.25
CA VAL A 27 -0.42 -17.62 -6.20
C VAL A 27 -0.67 -16.34 -6.96
N ILE A 28 -1.94 -16.05 -7.20
CA ILE A 28 -2.30 -14.82 -7.87
C ILE A 28 -1.89 -13.74 -6.88
N ASP A 29 -0.88 -12.96 -7.26
CA ASP A 29 -0.41 -11.84 -6.47
C ASP A 29 -1.47 -10.73 -6.62
N TRP A 30 -2.44 -10.79 -5.72
CA TRP A 30 -3.57 -9.87 -5.74
C TRP A 30 -3.10 -8.52 -5.22
N VAL A 31 -3.01 -7.54 -6.11
CA VAL A 31 -2.95 -6.12 -5.74
C VAL A 31 -4.26 -5.76 -5.01
N ASP A 32 -4.22 -4.86 -4.03
CA ASP A 32 -5.43 -4.36 -3.35
C ASP A 32 -6.26 -3.53 -4.33
N PHE A 33 -7.22 -4.15 -5.02
CA PHE A 33 -8.04 -3.51 -6.05
C PHE A 33 -9.54 -3.57 -5.76
N ILE A 34 -10.28 -2.68 -6.44
CA ILE A 34 -11.75 -2.66 -6.55
C ILE A 34 -12.12 -2.35 -8.00
N GLN A 35 -12.87 -3.23 -8.65
CA GLN A 35 -13.45 -2.98 -9.98
C GLN A 35 -14.83 -2.35 -9.80
N TRP A 36 -15.03 -1.12 -10.26
CA TRP A 36 -16.27 -0.39 -10.06
C TRP A 36 -16.58 0.59 -11.20
N ASN A 37 -17.78 0.53 -11.76
CA ASN A 37 -18.24 1.37 -12.87
C ASN A 37 -17.24 1.39 -14.03
N ASP A 38 -16.82 0.21 -14.50
CA ASP A 38 -15.84 0.00 -15.56
C ASP A 38 -14.42 0.54 -15.27
N HIS A 39 -14.16 1.06 -14.06
CA HIS A 39 -12.84 1.52 -13.62
C HIS A 39 -12.16 0.52 -12.69
N ASN A 40 -10.83 0.42 -12.79
CA ASN A 40 -10.02 -0.35 -11.86
C ASN A 40 -9.40 0.59 -10.84
N TYR A 41 -9.80 0.45 -9.58
CA TYR A 41 -9.27 1.23 -8.48
C TYR A 41 -8.24 0.42 -7.68
N THR A 42 -7.09 1.01 -7.38
CA THR A 42 -6.04 0.39 -6.56
C THR A 42 -5.87 1.11 -5.22
N GLY A 43 -5.64 0.38 -4.15
CA GLY A 43 -5.43 0.93 -2.81
C GLY A 43 -4.20 1.85 -2.77
N VAL A 44 -4.37 3.06 -2.24
CA VAL A 44 -3.28 4.04 -2.11
C VAL A 44 -2.57 3.82 -0.78
N LEU A 45 -1.32 3.38 -0.83
CA LEU A 45 -0.51 3.18 0.39
C LEU A 45 -0.01 4.50 0.98
N ASN A 46 0.38 5.47 0.16
CA ASN A 46 0.98 6.74 0.60
C ASN A 46 -0.03 7.86 0.83
N SER A 47 -1.29 7.51 1.12
CA SER A 47 -2.35 8.48 1.39
C SER A 47 -3.26 8.05 2.54
N GLU A 48 -3.89 9.05 3.14
CA GLU A 48 -5.03 8.92 4.04
C GLU A 48 -6.12 9.90 3.60
N LEU A 49 -7.38 9.64 3.97
CA LEU A 49 -8.40 10.68 3.93
C LEU A 49 -7.99 11.81 4.88
N ALA A 50 -8.09 13.08 4.48
CA ALA A 50 -7.69 14.19 5.34
C ALA A 50 -8.64 14.39 6.54
N ASP A 51 -9.95 14.17 6.32
CA ASP A 51 -10.98 14.25 7.35
C ASP A 51 -12.23 13.50 6.88
N ALA A 52 -12.95 12.85 7.79
CA ALA A 52 -14.17 12.10 7.45
C ALA A 52 -15.28 12.98 6.83
N SER A 53 -15.24 14.30 7.05
CA SER A 53 -16.16 15.26 6.44
C SER A 53 -15.98 15.41 4.92
N PHE A 54 -14.88 14.92 4.33
CA PHE A 54 -14.69 14.87 2.88
C PHE A 54 -15.42 13.71 2.20
N ILE A 55 -15.95 12.75 2.95
CA ILE A 55 -16.86 11.75 2.39
C ILE A 55 -18.13 12.45 1.90
N ASP A 56 -18.52 12.16 0.66
CA ASP A 56 -19.72 12.73 0.02
C ASP A 56 -20.92 11.80 0.21
N LYS A 57 -21.00 10.72 -0.57
CA LYS A 57 -22.13 9.77 -0.55
C LYS A 57 -21.68 8.34 -0.81
N GLU A 58 -22.50 7.39 -0.40
CA GLU A 58 -22.38 6.00 -0.84
C GLU A 58 -22.65 5.94 -2.34
N ILE A 59 -21.71 5.34 -3.09
CA ILE A 59 -21.82 5.16 -4.54
C ILE A 59 -22.12 3.70 -4.91
N GLY A 60 -21.91 2.76 -3.99
CA GLY A 60 -22.17 1.35 -4.20
C GLY A 60 -21.61 0.44 -3.13
N GLU A 61 -21.46 -0.82 -3.48
CA GLU A 61 -20.93 -1.85 -2.58
C GLU A 61 -20.21 -2.96 -3.34
N VAL A 62 -19.25 -3.58 -2.67
CA VAL A 62 -18.58 -4.79 -3.14
C VAL A 62 -19.60 -5.92 -3.28
N ARG A 63 -19.62 -6.55 -4.45
CA ARG A 63 -20.53 -7.66 -4.80
C ARG A 63 -19.86 -9.01 -4.65
N PHE A 64 -18.53 -9.07 -4.77
CA PHE A 64 -17.77 -10.31 -4.71
C PHE A 64 -16.33 -10.07 -4.23
N LYS A 65 -15.89 -10.87 -3.24
CA LYS A 65 -14.49 -10.92 -2.81
C LYS A 65 -13.76 -11.93 -3.68
N VAL A 66 -12.68 -11.52 -4.33
CA VAL A 66 -11.90 -12.36 -5.23
C VAL A 66 -10.94 -13.26 -4.45
N ALA A 67 -10.23 -12.71 -3.44
CA ALA A 67 -9.37 -13.48 -2.57
C ALA A 67 -10.13 -14.66 -1.95
N ASP A 68 -9.46 -15.81 -1.89
CA ASP A 68 -9.97 -17.10 -1.40
C ASP A 68 -11.15 -17.71 -2.17
N ASN A 69 -11.75 -17.00 -3.11
CA ASN A 69 -12.92 -17.46 -3.88
C ASN A 69 -12.60 -17.74 -5.35
N VAL A 70 -11.48 -17.20 -5.87
CA VAL A 70 -11.02 -17.42 -7.24
C VAL A 70 -9.68 -18.14 -7.23
N THR A 71 -9.67 -19.34 -7.81
CA THR A 71 -8.46 -20.15 -8.02
C THR A 71 -8.05 -20.27 -9.48
N ASN A 72 -8.92 -19.80 -10.39
CA ASN A 72 -8.67 -19.78 -11.83
C ASN A 72 -7.90 -18.51 -12.21
N SER A 73 -6.66 -18.66 -12.67
CA SER A 73 -5.82 -17.56 -13.14
C SER A 73 -6.34 -16.84 -14.38
N SER A 74 -7.31 -17.43 -15.10
CA SER A 74 -7.99 -16.80 -16.24
C SER A 74 -9.29 -16.08 -15.87
N TYR A 75 -9.54 -15.86 -14.57
CA TYR A 75 -10.72 -15.10 -14.12
C TYR A 75 -10.63 -13.65 -14.60
N GLN A 76 -11.72 -13.18 -15.21
CA GLN A 76 -11.86 -11.78 -15.62
C GLN A 76 -12.64 -11.03 -14.55
N LEU A 77 -12.03 -9.97 -14.02
CA LEU A 77 -12.64 -9.08 -13.05
C LEU A 77 -13.91 -8.43 -13.62
N LYS A 78 -14.88 -8.21 -12.74
CA LYS A 78 -16.20 -7.64 -13.06
C LYS A 78 -16.54 -6.53 -12.09
N ASP A 79 -17.44 -5.64 -12.52
CA ASP A 79 -17.95 -4.58 -11.67
C ASP A 79 -18.58 -5.08 -10.35
N GLY A 80 -18.00 -4.60 -9.24
CA GLY A 80 -18.31 -5.02 -7.89
C GLY A 80 -17.32 -6.06 -7.32
N ASP A 81 -16.33 -6.50 -8.08
CA ASP A 81 -15.25 -7.34 -7.54
C ASP A 81 -14.27 -6.49 -6.72
N ALA A 82 -13.81 -7.05 -5.60
CA ALA A 82 -12.72 -6.50 -4.82
C ALA A 82 -11.72 -7.59 -4.46
N ALA A 83 -10.43 -7.25 -4.37
CA ALA A 83 -9.39 -8.18 -3.98
C ALA A 83 -9.68 -8.78 -2.60
N PHE A 84 -9.78 -7.93 -1.58
CA PHE A 84 -9.80 -8.35 -0.18
C PHE A 84 -11.08 -7.99 0.58
N HIS A 85 -11.89 -7.06 0.07
CA HIS A 85 -13.10 -6.61 0.76
C HIS A 85 -14.23 -7.63 0.68
N GLU A 86 -14.91 -7.84 1.80
CA GLU A 86 -16.07 -8.72 1.85
C GLU A 86 -17.27 -8.14 1.08
N LYS A 87 -18.11 -9.04 0.57
CA LYS A 87 -19.38 -8.67 -0.07
C LYS A 87 -20.23 -7.81 0.88
N GLY A 88 -20.80 -6.73 0.35
CA GLY A 88 -21.59 -5.74 1.09
C GLY A 88 -20.76 -4.59 1.68
N THR A 89 -19.43 -4.61 1.53
CA THR A 89 -18.58 -3.47 1.91
C THR A 89 -18.96 -2.25 1.08
N LYS A 90 -19.27 -1.13 1.75
CA LYS A 90 -19.74 0.10 1.11
C LYS A 90 -18.59 0.89 0.49
N LEU A 91 -18.84 1.43 -0.70
CA LEU A 91 -17.95 2.31 -1.45
C LEU A 91 -18.52 3.73 -1.38
N TYR A 92 -17.65 4.72 -1.17
CA TYR A 92 -18.04 6.13 -1.04
C TYR A 92 -17.28 7.01 -2.02
N SER A 93 -17.93 8.05 -2.54
CA SER A 93 -17.26 9.14 -3.25
C SER A 93 -16.63 10.13 -2.26
N ILE A 94 -15.61 10.84 -2.73
CA ILE A 94 -14.94 11.92 -2.01
C ILE A 94 -15.32 13.26 -2.66
N LYS A 95 -15.56 14.28 -1.84
CA LYS A 95 -15.97 15.61 -2.33
C LYS A 95 -14.91 16.20 -3.24
N GLY A 96 -15.31 16.55 -4.46
CA GLY A 96 -14.45 17.23 -5.44
C GLY A 96 -13.45 16.32 -6.16
N GLU A 97 -13.53 15.00 -5.96
CA GLU A 97 -12.58 14.05 -6.52
C GLU A 97 -13.33 12.90 -7.22
N ASP A 98 -13.15 12.77 -8.53
CA ASP A 98 -13.86 11.79 -9.36
C ASP A 98 -13.03 10.51 -9.62
N ASN A 99 -11.71 10.58 -9.43
CA ASN A 99 -10.77 9.49 -9.71
C ASN A 99 -10.38 8.67 -8.47
N ILE A 100 -10.99 8.95 -7.31
CA ILE A 100 -10.76 8.18 -6.08
C ILE A 100 -12.08 7.80 -5.41
N ILE A 101 -12.04 6.67 -4.71
CA ILE A 101 -13.13 6.18 -3.86
C ILE A 101 -12.59 5.86 -2.47
N ALA A 102 -13.48 5.87 -1.48
CA ALA A 102 -13.17 5.55 -0.10
C ALA A 102 -13.89 4.29 0.37
N VAL A 103 -13.21 3.51 1.20
CA VAL A 103 -13.78 2.35 1.90
C VAL A 103 -13.47 2.46 3.39
N LYS A 104 -14.47 2.22 4.25
CA LYS A 104 -14.27 2.26 5.71
C LYS A 104 -13.24 1.22 6.13
N ASP A 105 -12.22 1.66 6.86
CA ASP A 105 -11.16 0.81 7.40
C ASP A 105 -10.83 1.28 8.81
N LYS A 106 -11.01 0.40 9.81
CA LYS A 106 -10.73 0.73 11.21
C LYS A 106 -9.25 0.92 11.50
N ALA A 107 -8.37 0.40 10.64
CA ALA A 107 -6.93 0.57 10.75
C ALA A 107 -6.43 1.88 10.12
N ALA A 108 -7.23 2.52 9.26
CA ALA A 108 -6.91 3.81 8.66
C ALA A 108 -7.05 4.94 9.68
N ILE A 109 -6.17 5.95 9.62
CA ILE A 109 -6.06 7.00 10.64
C ILE A 109 -7.36 7.81 10.74
N ASN A 110 -7.97 8.11 9.60
CA ASN A 110 -9.25 8.82 9.53
C ASN A 110 -10.42 7.90 9.16
N GLY A 111 -10.26 6.59 9.39
CA GLY A 111 -11.34 5.59 9.27
C GLY A 111 -11.69 5.17 7.85
N TYR A 112 -10.96 5.65 6.84
CA TYR A 112 -11.17 5.30 5.44
C TYR A 112 -9.85 5.06 4.72
N ARG A 113 -9.80 3.95 3.97
CA ARG A 113 -8.77 3.68 2.97
C ARG A 113 -9.18 4.30 1.64
N ILE A 114 -8.22 4.89 0.95
CA ILE A 114 -8.40 5.51 -0.37
C ILE A 114 -8.00 4.51 -1.46
N TYR A 115 -8.79 4.48 -2.53
CA TYR A 115 -8.46 3.76 -3.75
C TYR A 115 -8.51 4.72 -4.93
N PHE A 116 -7.56 4.61 -5.87
CA PHE A 116 -7.44 5.49 -7.03
C PHE A 116 -7.63 4.75 -8.35
N ALA A 117 -8.31 5.37 -9.30
CA ALA A 117 -8.54 4.84 -10.64
C ALA A 117 -7.24 4.84 -11.46
N ILE A 118 -6.68 3.65 -11.73
CA ILE A 118 -5.38 3.53 -12.41
C ILE A 118 -5.46 3.73 -13.92
N ASP A 119 -6.65 3.64 -14.49
CA ASP A 119 -6.90 3.59 -15.93
C ASP A 119 -6.97 4.98 -16.57
N ASN A 120 -7.16 6.03 -15.77
CA ASN A 120 -7.36 7.40 -16.27
C ASN A 120 -6.68 8.50 -15.44
N SER A 121 -5.87 8.16 -14.43
CA SER A 121 -5.22 9.16 -13.58
C SER A 121 -3.76 8.82 -13.27
N GLU A 122 -2.94 9.86 -13.13
CA GLU A 122 -1.55 9.74 -12.71
C GLU A 122 -1.49 9.63 -11.18
N TYR A 123 -0.63 8.72 -10.69
CA TYR A 123 -0.41 8.56 -9.26
C TYR A 123 0.30 9.80 -8.69
N LYS A 124 -0.38 10.50 -7.76
CA LYS A 124 0.03 11.82 -7.24
C LYS A 124 0.51 11.81 -5.78
N TRP A 125 0.83 10.64 -5.23
CA TRP A 125 1.21 10.48 -3.81
C TRP A 125 2.68 10.10 -3.61
N HIS A 126 3.55 10.49 -4.55
CA HIS A 126 5.00 10.51 -4.29
C HIS A 126 5.33 11.68 -3.35
N PHE A 127 6.51 11.66 -2.73
CA PHE A 127 6.90 12.77 -1.86
C PHE A 127 7.15 14.06 -2.64
N GLU A 128 7.61 13.93 -3.87
CA GLU A 128 7.89 15.02 -4.82
C GLU A 128 6.61 15.73 -5.28
N ASP A 129 5.45 15.06 -5.17
CA ASP A 129 4.13 15.63 -5.49
C ASP A 129 3.60 16.53 -4.36
N VAL A 130 4.23 16.50 -3.17
CA VAL A 130 3.80 17.29 -2.03
C VAL A 130 4.17 18.75 -2.24
N SER A 131 3.16 19.62 -2.30
CA SER A 131 3.37 21.07 -2.18
C SER A 131 3.72 21.43 -0.73
N LEU A 132 5.00 21.38 -0.39
CA LEU A 132 5.50 21.53 0.99
C LEU A 132 5.07 22.86 1.65
N ASP A 133 4.90 23.92 0.86
CA ASP A 133 4.43 25.24 1.32
C ASP A 133 2.93 25.27 1.66
N GLN A 134 2.17 24.29 1.18
CA GLN A 134 0.74 24.14 1.44
C GLN A 134 0.46 23.27 2.67
N VAL A 135 1.47 22.58 3.25
CA VAL A 135 1.29 21.76 4.44
C VAL A 135 0.88 22.64 5.63
N LYS A 136 -0.25 22.32 6.26
CA LYS A 136 -0.84 23.08 7.38
C LYS A 136 -0.71 22.39 8.72
N LYS A 137 -0.62 21.07 8.71
CA LYS A 137 -0.56 20.23 9.91
C LYS A 137 0.24 18.98 9.56
N ILE A 138 1.09 18.57 10.48
CA ILE A 138 1.76 17.27 10.43
C ILE A 138 1.32 16.48 11.65
N GLU A 139 0.92 15.23 11.44
CA GLU A 139 0.70 14.28 12.51
C GLU A 139 1.69 13.13 12.40
N ILE A 140 2.14 12.63 13.55
CA ILE A 140 3.09 11.53 13.62
C ILE A 140 2.48 10.44 14.47
N TYR A 141 2.45 9.24 13.90
CA TYR A 141 1.99 8.04 14.56
C TYR A 141 3.13 7.06 14.71
N LYS A 142 3.28 6.45 15.88
CA LYS A 142 4.11 5.27 16.07
C LYS A 142 3.27 4.04 15.77
N SER A 143 3.76 3.18 14.89
CA SER A 143 3.11 1.91 14.60
C SER A 143 3.35 0.97 15.77
N ALA A 144 2.27 0.47 16.37
CA ALA A 144 2.33 -0.51 17.44
C ALA A 144 1.38 -1.68 17.12
N PRO A 145 1.76 -2.60 16.22
CA PRO A 145 1.01 -3.84 16.02
C PRO A 145 1.00 -4.68 17.32
N PRO A 146 -0.12 -5.34 17.69
CA PRO A 146 -1.42 -5.36 17.04
C PRO A 146 -2.36 -4.22 17.49
N THR A 147 -1.94 -3.38 18.44
CA THR A 147 -2.77 -2.34 19.08
C THR A 147 -3.19 -1.20 18.14
N GLY A 148 -2.54 -1.07 16.99
CA GLY A 148 -2.81 -0.03 15.99
C GLY A 148 -1.81 1.12 16.10
N ASN A 149 -2.01 2.14 15.26
CA ASN A 149 -1.15 3.32 15.24
C ASN A 149 -1.47 4.24 16.44
N GLN A 150 -0.46 4.59 17.23
CA GLN A 150 -0.59 5.56 18.32
C GLN A 150 -0.09 6.93 17.85
N GLN A 151 -0.93 7.95 17.94
CA GLN A 151 -0.51 9.32 17.67
C GLN A 151 0.45 9.79 18.77
N ILE A 152 1.64 10.26 18.38
CA ILE A 152 2.68 10.72 19.29
C ILE A 152 2.94 12.23 19.18
N ALA A 153 2.58 12.84 18.04
CA ALA A 153 2.73 14.27 17.85
C ALA A 153 1.69 14.86 16.89
N THR A 154 1.36 16.13 17.13
CA THR A 154 0.70 17.03 16.17
C THR A 154 1.54 18.30 16.09
N ILE A 155 1.89 18.71 14.89
CA ILE A 155 2.72 19.88 14.62
C ILE A 155 1.92 20.82 13.72
N SER A 156 1.63 22.01 14.23
CA SER A 156 1.01 23.10 13.48
C SER A 156 1.82 24.40 13.58
N ASP A 157 2.92 24.38 14.35
CA ASP A 157 3.88 25.48 14.41
C ASP A 157 4.69 25.52 13.12
N LYS A 158 4.69 26.68 12.45
CA LYS A 158 5.29 26.84 11.12
C LYS A 158 6.77 26.51 11.11
N ALA A 159 7.55 27.03 12.06
CA ALA A 159 8.99 26.81 12.11
C ALA A 159 9.34 25.33 12.34
N LYS A 160 8.58 24.64 13.21
CA LYS A 160 8.74 23.19 13.41
C LYS A 160 8.34 22.37 12.19
N MET A 161 7.26 22.73 11.50
CA MET A 161 6.87 22.06 10.26
C MET A 161 7.95 22.24 9.19
N GLU A 162 8.40 23.46 8.95
CA GLU A 162 9.48 23.76 7.99
C GLU A 162 10.74 22.95 8.30
N ASN A 163 11.14 22.87 9.58
CA ASN A 163 12.29 22.07 9.98
C ASN A 163 12.11 20.57 9.71
N LEU A 164 10.94 20.00 10.03
CA LEU A 164 10.67 18.58 9.75
C LEU A 164 10.64 18.29 8.25
N LEU A 165 9.96 19.14 7.46
CA LEU A 165 9.89 19.00 6.00
C LEU A 165 11.28 19.14 5.37
N GLU A 166 12.12 20.03 5.89
CA GLU A 166 13.52 20.17 5.49
C GLU A 166 14.30 18.86 5.73
N ILE A 167 14.15 18.24 6.91
CA ILE A 167 14.79 16.95 7.22
C ILE A 167 14.36 15.85 6.24
N LEU A 168 13.07 15.78 5.90
CA LEU A 168 12.55 14.81 4.92
C LEU A 168 13.11 15.08 3.52
N SER A 169 13.05 16.33 3.06
CA SER A 169 13.52 16.73 1.71
C SER A 169 15.03 16.58 1.51
N ASN A 170 15.82 16.72 2.58
CA ASN A 170 17.27 16.56 2.55
C ASN A 170 17.74 15.14 2.87
N SER A 171 16.83 14.16 2.84
CA SER A 171 17.20 12.75 2.95
C SER A 171 18.18 12.34 1.82
N LYS A 172 18.98 11.32 2.07
CA LYS A 172 20.04 10.87 1.16
C LYS A 172 19.73 9.50 0.63
N ASP A 173 19.62 9.37 -0.69
CA ASP A 173 19.44 8.09 -1.35
C ASP A 173 20.52 7.09 -0.93
N ALA A 174 20.06 5.90 -0.56
CA ALA A 174 20.90 4.81 -0.11
C ALA A 174 20.31 3.47 -0.57
N PRO A 175 20.22 3.20 -1.88
CA PRO A 175 19.57 2.00 -2.41
C PRO A 175 20.23 0.68 -1.97
N ALA A 176 21.52 0.73 -1.59
CA ALA A 176 22.25 -0.43 -1.05
C ALA A 176 22.15 -0.56 0.48
N PHE A 177 21.44 0.35 1.17
CA PHE A 177 21.27 0.28 2.61
C PHE A 177 20.45 -0.96 3.00
N GLN A 178 20.88 -1.62 4.08
CA GLN A 178 20.18 -2.74 4.66
C GLN A 178 19.94 -2.41 6.14
N PRO A 179 18.67 -2.31 6.58
CA PRO A 179 18.35 -2.02 7.98
C PRO A 179 18.94 -3.07 8.92
N ASN A 180 19.43 -2.62 10.08
CA ASN A 180 19.88 -3.54 11.12
C ASN A 180 18.70 -4.20 11.84
N THR A 181 18.51 -5.50 11.65
CA THR A 181 17.44 -6.27 12.30
C THR A 181 17.92 -7.19 13.42
N SER A 182 19.17 -7.04 13.88
CA SER A 182 19.76 -7.93 14.90
C SER A 182 19.02 -7.92 16.24
N ALA A 183 18.35 -6.80 16.55
CA ALA A 183 17.59 -6.60 17.80
C ALA A 183 16.07 -6.71 17.60
N GLY A 184 15.61 -7.14 16.42
CA GLY A 184 14.20 -7.16 16.02
C GLY A 184 13.90 -6.23 14.85
N ASP A 185 12.61 -6.12 14.52
CA ASP A 185 12.16 -5.27 13.42
C ASP A 185 12.35 -3.78 13.75
N PRO A 186 12.63 -2.92 12.74
CA PRO A 186 12.71 -1.48 12.94
C PRO A 186 11.44 -0.88 13.55
N ILE A 187 11.62 0.08 14.45
CA ILE A 187 10.50 0.87 14.97
C ILE A 187 9.93 1.67 13.80
N SER A 188 8.63 1.55 13.57
CA SER A 188 7.96 2.16 12.43
C SER A 188 7.08 3.33 12.87
N TYR A 189 7.13 4.40 12.09
CA TYR A 189 6.37 5.63 12.25
C TYR A 189 5.63 5.93 10.95
N GLN A 190 4.55 6.70 11.07
CA GLN A 190 3.82 7.25 9.94
C GLN A 190 3.79 8.77 10.11
N ILE A 191 4.23 9.49 9.10
CA ILE A 191 4.14 10.95 9.02
C ILE A 191 3.00 11.29 8.06
N ILE A 192 2.01 12.04 8.54
CA ILE A 192 0.85 12.49 7.77
C ILE A 192 0.97 13.98 7.51
N LEU A 193 1.01 14.37 6.24
CA LEU A 193 1.10 15.75 5.79
C LEU A 193 -0.27 16.20 5.29
N TYR A 194 -0.92 17.10 6.03
CA TYR A 194 -2.23 17.64 5.68
C TYR A 194 -2.08 18.95 4.93
N THR A 195 -2.74 19.02 3.77
CA THR A 195 -2.94 20.23 2.97
C THR A 195 -4.43 20.63 3.01
N ASP A 196 -4.87 21.51 2.11
CA ASP A 196 -6.29 21.85 1.95
C ASP A 196 -7.06 20.84 1.06
N GLU A 197 -6.38 19.78 0.59
CA GLU A 197 -6.94 18.73 -0.27
C GLU A 197 -7.76 17.69 0.52
N PRO A 198 -8.71 16.97 -0.12
CA PRO A 198 -9.50 15.91 0.53
C PRO A 198 -8.68 14.72 1.04
N THR A 199 -7.48 14.51 0.49
CA THR A 199 -6.55 13.47 0.91
C THR A 199 -5.29 14.09 1.52
N ALA A 200 -4.75 13.45 2.55
CA ALA A 200 -3.44 13.75 3.11
C ALA A 200 -2.39 12.77 2.56
N TYR A 201 -1.13 13.21 2.56
CA TYR A 201 0.00 12.36 2.19
C TYR A 201 0.48 11.60 3.42
N LYS A 202 0.84 10.33 3.25
CA LYS A 202 1.32 9.45 4.33
C LYS A 202 2.63 8.81 3.92
N TYR A 203 3.64 8.94 4.78
CA TYR A 203 4.95 8.31 4.57
C TYR A 203 5.40 7.52 5.79
N GLY A 204 5.88 6.31 5.54
CA GLY A 204 6.52 5.47 6.55
C GLY A 204 7.94 5.92 6.85
N VAL A 205 8.28 6.08 8.12
CA VAL A 205 9.66 6.32 8.59
C VAL A 205 10.03 5.22 9.56
N HIS A 206 11.25 4.70 9.46
CA HIS A 206 11.72 3.55 10.23
C HIS A 206 13.01 3.87 10.98
N TYR A 207 13.20 3.23 12.13
CA TYR A 207 14.42 3.31 12.93
C TYR A 207 14.91 1.91 13.31
N ASP A 208 16.11 1.55 12.86
CA ASP A 208 16.71 0.22 13.07
C ASP A 208 17.58 0.12 14.34
N GLY A 209 17.51 1.13 15.22
CA GLY A 209 18.36 1.23 16.41
C GLY A 209 19.62 2.08 16.22
N ASN A 210 19.94 2.47 14.98
CA ASN A 210 21.06 3.37 14.67
C ASN A 210 20.72 4.43 13.61
N THR A 211 19.90 4.08 12.63
CA THR A 211 19.67 4.87 11.41
C THR A 211 18.18 5.09 11.21
N TYR A 212 17.79 6.33 10.92
CA TYR A 212 16.44 6.65 10.43
C TYR A 212 16.41 6.56 8.91
N PHE A 213 15.40 5.89 8.35
CA PHE A 213 15.26 5.71 6.91
C PHE A 213 13.80 5.63 6.48
N TRP A 214 13.55 5.84 5.20
CA TRP A 214 12.23 5.82 4.57
C TRP A 214 12.33 5.51 3.08
N HIS A 215 11.19 5.42 2.40
CA HIS A 215 11.09 5.06 0.97
C HIS A 215 10.24 6.07 0.19
N PRO A 216 10.69 7.32 -0.01
CA PRO A 216 9.94 8.34 -0.77
C PRO A 216 9.83 7.96 -2.26
N SER A 217 10.91 7.40 -2.82
CA SER A 217 10.99 6.81 -4.16
C SER A 217 11.81 5.53 -4.09
N GLU A 218 13.03 5.65 -3.54
CA GLU A 218 13.93 4.55 -3.18
C GLU A 218 14.26 4.66 -1.69
N THR A 219 14.98 3.68 -1.13
CA THR A 219 15.47 3.77 0.24
C THR A 219 16.35 5.01 0.42
N ALA A 220 16.00 5.87 1.37
CA ALA A 220 16.75 7.07 1.72
C ALA A 220 17.01 7.16 3.24
N ILE A 221 18.15 7.70 3.62
CA ILE A 221 18.57 7.92 5.01
C ILE A 221 18.23 9.35 5.43
N LEU A 222 17.65 9.49 6.62
CA LEU A 222 17.26 10.75 7.23
C LEU A 222 18.33 11.26 8.20
N SER A 223 18.36 12.59 8.43
CA SER A 223 19.17 13.16 9.52
C SER A 223 18.71 12.59 10.87
N GLY A 224 19.67 12.35 11.78
CA GLY A 224 19.37 11.96 13.16
C GLY A 224 18.54 13.00 13.91
N ASP A 225 18.52 14.26 13.45
CA ASP A 225 17.71 15.34 14.01
C ASP A 225 16.21 15.02 14.01
N ILE A 226 15.75 14.11 13.15
CA ILE A 226 14.35 13.65 13.12
C ILE A 226 13.89 13.10 14.47
N GLN A 227 14.81 12.58 15.30
CA GLN A 227 14.51 12.08 16.64
C GLN A 227 13.77 13.14 17.49
N HIS A 228 14.05 14.43 17.29
CA HIS A 228 13.39 15.51 18.03
C HIS A 228 11.88 15.59 17.80
N PHE A 229 11.38 14.96 16.73
CA PHE A 229 9.97 14.89 16.37
C PHE A 229 9.32 13.53 16.69
N ILE A 230 10.09 12.45 16.65
CA ILE A 230 9.54 11.07 16.69
C ILE A 230 9.95 10.24 17.91
N SER A 231 10.88 10.71 18.74
CA SER A 231 11.15 10.08 20.04
C SER A 231 10.07 10.48 21.05
N GLU A 232 9.51 9.50 21.76
CA GLU A 232 8.69 9.76 22.94
C GLU A 232 9.54 10.54 23.98
N LYS A 233 9.00 11.64 24.49
CA LYS A 233 9.60 12.35 25.64
C LYS A 233 9.30 11.64 26.94
#